data_AF-A0A935BM99-F1
#
_entry.id   AF-A0A935BM99-F1
#
_cell.length_a   1.000
_cell.length_b   1.000
_cell.length_c   1.000
_cell.angle_alpha   90.00
_cell.angle_beta   90.00
_cell.angle_gamma   90.00
#
_symmetry.space_group_name_H-M   'P 1'
#
loop_
_entity.id
_entity.type
_entity.pdbx_description
1 polymer ?
#
loop_
_entity_poly.entity_id
_entity_poly.type
_entity_poly.pdbx_seq_one_letter_code
_entity_poly.pdbx_strand_id
1 'polypeptide(L)'
;MPDWIHVDDKHLLLAMKEYQRLGLVGAREKFGFSAANRVHMYYGGKGRPFEARVLVAIAHSIQYPNRARLTPKSFVGYGTLASKYLAKRGFEERPIVRTSKQGTAVHLHAA
;
A
#
# COMPACT_ATOMS: atom_id res chain seq x y z
N MET A 1 3.78 15.08 -12.02
CA MET A 1 3.87 14.00 -11.00
C MET A 1 2.89 14.36 -9.90
N PRO A 2 2.05 13.43 -9.39
CA PRO A 2 1.13 13.76 -8.31
C PRO A 2 1.86 14.13 -7.02
N ASP A 3 1.33 15.11 -6.29
CA ASP A 3 1.94 15.73 -5.09
C ASP A 3 2.33 14.72 -3.99
N TRP A 4 1.66 13.57 -3.95
CA TRP A 4 1.91 12.52 -2.97
C TRP A 4 3.17 11.69 -3.23
N ILE A 5 3.85 11.87 -4.36
CA ILE A 5 5.14 11.23 -4.66
C ILE A 5 6.29 11.85 -3.84
N HIS A 6 6.05 12.94 -3.11
CA HIS A 6 7.08 13.62 -2.33
C HIS A 6 7.14 13.17 -0.86
N VAL A 7 6.51 12.05 -0.51
CA VAL A 7 6.54 11.53 0.86
C VAL A 7 7.91 10.94 1.20
N ASP A 8 8.65 11.52 2.15
CA ASP A 8 9.99 11.03 2.47
C ASP A 8 9.99 9.69 3.24
N ASP A 9 11.17 9.07 3.33
CA ASP A 9 11.35 7.75 3.95
C ASP A 9 11.06 7.76 5.45
N LYS A 10 11.34 8.88 6.14
CA LYS A 10 11.04 9.05 7.56
C LYS A 10 9.53 8.98 7.79
N HIS A 11 8.74 9.66 6.97
CA HIS A 11 7.28 9.66 7.07
C HIS A 11 6.66 8.33 6.64
N LEU A 12 7.28 7.60 5.71
CA LEU A 12 6.89 6.22 5.40
C LEU A 12 7.10 5.28 6.60
N LEU A 13 8.22 5.37 7.31
CA LEU A 13 8.47 4.57 8.51
C LEU A 13 7.47 4.90 9.64
N LEU A 14 7.15 6.18 9.82
CA LEU A 14 6.11 6.60 10.77
C LEU A 14 4.73 6.08 10.34
N ALA A 15 4.42 6.11 9.04
CA ALA A 15 3.18 5.60 8.50
C ALA A 15 3.03 4.09 8.72
N MET A 16 4.12 3.32 8.64
CA MET A 16 4.09 1.90 8.97
C MET A 16 3.68 1.66 10.42
N LYS A 17 4.22 2.43 11.37
CA LYS A 17 3.84 2.35 12.79
C LYS A 17 2.36 2.72 13.00
N GLU A 18 1.91 3.80 12.37
CA GLU A 18 0.51 4.24 12.47
C GLU A 18 -0.45 3.24 11.82
N TYR A 19 -0.08 2.65 10.68
CA TYR A 19 -0.85 1.59 10.02
C TYR A 19 -0.98 0.37 10.93
N GLN A 20 0.11 -0.05 11.56
CA GLN A 20 0.11 -1.17 12.51
C GLN A 20 -0.78 -0.87 13.74
N ARG A 21 -0.74 0.36 14.25
CA ARG A 21 -1.57 0.82 15.38
C ARG A 21 -3.06 0.85 15.03
N LEU A 22 -3.42 1.37 13.86
CA LEU A 22 -4.82 1.46 13.39
C LEU A 22 -5.38 0.10 12.96
N GLY A 23 -4.51 -0.81 12.53
CA GLY A 23 -4.90 -2.01 11.80
C GLY A 23 -5.45 -1.69 10.41
N LEU A 24 -5.63 -2.74 9.60
CA LEU A 24 -6.09 -2.60 8.21
C LEU A 24 -7.45 -1.91 8.10
N VAL A 25 -8.42 -2.36 8.90
CA VAL A 25 -9.80 -1.87 8.86
C VAL A 25 -9.85 -0.40 9.28
N GLY A 26 -9.25 -0.07 10.43
CA GLY A 26 -9.20 1.31 10.92
C GLY A 26 -8.43 2.26 9.99
N ALA A 27 -7.33 1.80 9.38
CA ALA A 27 -6.58 2.58 8.40
C ALA A 27 -7.40 2.88 7.13
N ARG A 28 -8.29 1.97 6.73
CA ARG A 28 -9.15 2.18 5.57
C ARG A 28 -10.29 3.13 5.85
N GLU A 29 -11.00 2.91 6.95
CA GLU A 29 -12.12 3.75 7.36
C GLU A 29 -11.67 5.20 7.56
N LYS A 30 -10.54 5.40 8.25
CA LYS A 30 -9.97 6.74 8.50
C LYS A 30 -9.64 7.53 7.23
N PHE A 31 -9.40 6.84 6.12
CA PHE A 31 -8.97 7.44 4.84
C PHE A 31 -9.94 7.20 3.68
N GLY A 32 -11.10 6.59 3.95
CA GLY A 32 -12.15 6.31 2.97
C GLY A 32 -11.79 5.27 1.91
N PHE A 33 -10.84 4.36 2.18
CA PHE A 33 -10.49 3.28 1.25
C PHE A 33 -11.43 2.08 1.40
N SER A 34 -11.79 1.47 0.29
CA SER A 34 -12.60 0.24 0.28
C SER A 34 -11.72 -1.01 0.11
N ALA A 35 -12.36 -2.17 0.20
CA ALA A 35 -11.75 -3.48 0.04
C ALA A 35 -11.29 -3.82 -1.39
N ALA A 36 -11.54 -2.98 -2.40
CA ALA A 36 -11.34 -3.30 -3.82
C ALA A 36 -9.92 -2.93 -4.32
N ASN A 37 -9.37 -3.73 -5.25
CA ASN A 37 -8.13 -3.48 -6.00
C ASN A 37 -6.91 -3.12 -5.13
N ARG A 38 -6.57 -4.03 -4.20
CA ARG A 38 -5.47 -3.89 -3.25
C ARG A 38 -4.15 -4.30 -3.89
N VAL A 39 -3.14 -3.47 -3.69
CA VAL A 39 -1.75 -3.86 -3.94
C VAL A 39 -1.07 -3.96 -2.57
N HIS A 40 -0.72 -5.19 -2.19
CA HIS A 40 -0.08 -5.48 -0.91
C HIS A 40 1.44 -5.42 -1.06
N MET A 41 2.06 -4.59 -0.23
CA MET A 41 3.49 -4.35 -0.19
C MET A 41 4.07 -4.88 1.12
N TYR A 42 5.28 -5.44 1.06
CA TYR A 42 5.99 -6.01 2.20
C TYR A 42 7.31 -5.27 2.39
N TYR A 43 7.63 -4.89 3.62
CA TYR A 43 8.92 -4.27 3.95
C TYR A 43 9.81 -5.26 4.69
N GLY A 44 11.06 -5.43 4.25
CA GLY A 44 12.06 -6.24 4.95
C GLY A 44 11.78 -7.75 4.98
N GLY A 45 11.13 -8.32 3.96
CA GLY A 45 11.11 -9.77 3.78
C GLY A 45 10.12 -10.59 4.62
N LYS A 46 9.74 -10.13 5.83
CA LYS A 46 8.96 -10.95 6.80
C LYS A 46 7.86 -10.18 7.56
N GLY A 47 7.37 -9.06 7.02
CA GLY A 47 6.36 -8.21 7.66
C GLY A 47 4.89 -8.54 7.32
N ARG A 48 3.96 -7.94 8.06
CA ARG A 48 2.55 -7.85 7.65
C ARG A 48 2.44 -7.02 6.36
N PRO A 49 1.54 -7.37 5.43
CA PRO A 49 1.34 -6.57 4.23
C PRO A 49 0.76 -5.20 4.56
N PHE A 50 1.22 -4.20 3.82
CA PHE A 50 0.65 -2.85 3.79
C PHE A 50 -0.04 -2.62 2.46
N GLU A 51 -1.20 -1.96 2.45
CA GLU A 51 -1.80 -1.54 1.19
C GLU A 51 -1.11 -0.29 0.68
N ALA A 52 -0.58 -0.35 -0.55
CA ALA A 52 0.29 0.69 -1.09
C ALA A 52 -0.31 2.11 -0.99
N ARG A 53 -1.57 2.28 -1.42
CA ARG A 53 -2.24 3.60 -1.40
C ARG A 53 -2.58 4.07 0.00
N VAL A 54 -2.96 3.15 0.89
CA VAL A 54 -3.29 3.47 2.29
C VAL A 54 -2.03 3.91 3.02
N LEU A 55 -0.91 3.19 2.84
CA LEU A 55 0.37 3.55 3.46
C LEU A 55 0.84 4.93 3.00
N VAL A 56 0.76 5.23 1.70
CA VAL A 56 1.10 6.56 1.15
C VAL A 56 0.16 7.64 1.68
N ALA A 57 -1.15 7.36 1.80
CA ALA A 57 -2.12 8.33 2.35
C ALA A 57 -1.85 8.68 3.82
N ILE A 58 -1.49 7.68 4.63
CA ILE A 58 -1.06 7.89 6.02
C ILE A 58 0.20 8.75 6.04
N ALA A 59 1.22 8.36 5.27
CA ALA A 59 2.50 9.04 5.26
C ALA A 59 2.38 10.51 4.82
N HIS A 60 1.61 10.78 3.77
CA HIS A 60 1.29 12.14 3.34
C HIS A 60 0.60 12.95 4.45
N SER A 61 -0.32 12.35 5.21
CA SER A 61 -1.06 13.07 6.26
C SER A 61 -0.21 13.35 7.50
N ILE A 62 0.83 12.54 7.74
CA ILE A 62 1.81 12.83 8.79
C ILE A 62 2.75 13.95 8.31
N GLN A 63 3.23 13.87 7.06
CA GLN A 63 4.18 14.84 6.50
C GLN A 63 3.56 16.23 6.25
N TYR A 64 2.29 16.25 5.85
CA TYR A 64 1.58 17.48 5.48
C TYR A 64 0.28 17.60 6.27
N PRO A 65 0.34 17.83 7.61
CA PRO A 65 -0.83 17.80 8.48
C PRO A 65 -1.87 18.89 8.15
N ASN A 66 -1.44 20.00 7.53
CA ASN A 66 -2.31 21.11 7.14
C ASN A 66 -2.92 20.94 5.74
N ARG A 67 -2.62 19.85 5.01
CA ARG A 67 -3.17 19.58 3.68
C ARG A 67 -4.34 18.61 3.76
N ALA A 68 -5.19 18.64 2.74
CA ALA A 68 -6.26 17.66 2.59
C ALA A 68 -5.67 16.24 2.56
N ARG A 69 -6.36 15.32 3.27
CA ARG A 69 -5.96 13.90 3.30
C ARG A 69 -6.12 13.30 1.91
N LEU A 70 -5.20 12.41 1.56
CA LEU A 70 -5.34 11.62 0.34
C LEU A 70 -6.45 10.59 0.52
N THR A 71 -7.33 10.53 -0.47
CA THR A 71 -8.46 9.59 -0.54
C THR A 71 -8.31 8.72 -1.79
N PRO A 72 -9.15 7.70 -2.03
CA PRO A 72 -9.07 6.91 -3.27
C PRO A 72 -9.08 7.77 -4.55
N LYS A 73 -9.80 8.90 -4.55
CA LYS A 73 -9.87 9.84 -5.68
C LYS A 73 -8.50 10.42 -6.04
N SER A 74 -7.61 10.61 -5.06
CA SER A 74 -6.24 11.12 -5.25
C SER A 74 -5.34 10.16 -6.05
N PHE A 75 -5.76 8.91 -6.24
CA PHE A 75 -4.99 7.87 -6.93
C PHE A 75 -5.61 7.42 -8.26
N VAL A 76 -6.75 8.00 -8.66
CA VAL A 76 -7.39 7.72 -9.96
C VAL A 76 -6.43 8.13 -11.08
N GLY A 77 -6.26 7.25 -12.08
CA GLY A 77 -5.27 7.44 -13.16
C GLY A 77 -3.82 7.06 -12.81
N TYR A 78 -3.53 6.75 -11.53
CA TYR A 78 -2.19 6.45 -11.03
C TYR A 78 -2.10 5.08 -10.36
N GLY A 79 -2.85 4.10 -10.89
CA GLY A 79 -3.23 2.89 -10.16
C GLY A 79 -2.07 2.09 -9.56
N THR A 80 -0.95 2.00 -10.26
CA THR A 80 0.27 1.26 -9.86
C THR A 80 1.40 2.17 -9.38
N LEU A 81 1.20 3.49 -9.41
CA LEU A 81 2.28 4.43 -9.14
C LEU A 81 2.68 4.42 -7.66
N ALA A 82 1.72 4.19 -6.76
CA ALA A 82 1.99 4.02 -5.33
C ALA A 82 2.83 2.76 -5.05
N SER A 83 2.56 1.63 -5.72
CA SER A 83 3.37 0.41 -5.53
C SER A 83 4.76 0.55 -6.13
N LYS A 84 4.89 1.13 -7.33
CA LYS A 84 6.20 1.48 -7.92
C LYS A 84 6.99 2.44 -7.05
N TYR A 85 6.32 3.42 -6.43
CA TYR A 85 6.93 4.39 -5.54
C TYR A 85 7.55 3.72 -4.30
N LEU A 86 6.80 2.81 -3.68
CA LEU A 86 7.24 2.03 -2.53
C LEU A 86 8.32 1.01 -2.93
N ALA A 87 8.23 0.42 -4.13
CA ALA A 87 9.21 -0.54 -4.61
C ALA A 87 10.64 0.03 -4.67
N LYS A 88 10.77 1.29 -5.10
CA LYS A 88 12.06 2.02 -5.10
C LYS A 88 12.66 2.24 -3.70
N ARG A 89 11.91 1.95 -2.63
CA ARG A 89 12.28 2.14 -1.22
C ARG A 89 12.36 0.83 -0.44
N GLY A 90 12.52 -0.29 -1.16
CA GLY A 90 12.69 -1.60 -0.55
C GLY A 90 11.39 -2.26 -0.09
N PHE A 91 10.24 -1.77 -0.54
CA PHE A 91 9.01 -2.55 -0.42
C PHE A 91 8.89 -3.52 -1.60
N GLU A 92 8.35 -4.70 -1.34
CA GLU A 92 8.16 -5.73 -2.36
C GLU A 92 6.68 -6.04 -2.50
N GLU A 93 6.20 -6.07 -3.73
CA GLU A 93 4.91 -6.70 -4.01
C GLU A 93 5.12 -8.22 -4.00
N ARG A 94 4.24 -8.95 -3.31
CA ARG A 94 4.28 -10.41 -3.33
C ARG A 94 3.02 -10.97 -3.95
N PRO A 95 3.13 -12.03 -4.77
CA PRO A 95 1.96 -12.77 -5.20
C PRO A 95 1.21 -13.25 -3.96
N ILE A 96 -0.09 -12.97 -3.91
CA ILE A 96 -0.97 -13.59 -2.92
C ILE A 96 -1.05 -15.05 -3.33
N VAL A 97 -0.24 -15.90 -2.71
CA VAL A 97 -0.36 -17.35 -2.89
C VAL A 97 -1.70 -17.74 -2.31
N ARG A 98 -2.72 -17.84 -3.17
CA ARG A 98 -3.95 -18.53 -2.82
C ARG A 98 -3.59 -19.99 -2.75
N THR A 99 -3.27 -20.49 -1.57
CA THR A 99 -3.34 -21.93 -1.33
C THR A 99 -4.81 -22.30 -1.48
N SER A 100 -5.19 -22.74 -2.69
CA SER A 100 -6.43 -23.48 -2.86
C SER A 100 -6.34 -24.65 -1.88
N LYS A 101 -7.38 -24.84 -1.08
CA LYS A 101 -7.54 -26.03 -0.24
C LYS A 101 -7.91 -27.22 -1.15
N GLN A 102 -7.03 -27.53 -2.09
CA GLN A 102 -7.02 -28.67 -3.00
C GLN A 102 -5.73 -28.52 -3.83
N GLY A 103 -4.82 -29.47 -3.64
CA GLY A 103 -3.56 -29.53 -4.37
C GLY A 103 -3.84 -29.64 -5.87
N THR A 104 -3.24 -28.74 -6.63
CA THR A 104 -2.54 -28.97 -7.90
C THR A 104 -2.03 -27.61 -8.34
N ALA A 105 -0.73 -27.39 -8.20
CA ALA A 105 -0.09 -26.22 -8.79
C ALA A 105 -0.05 -26.44 -10.31
N VAL A 106 -0.88 -25.73 -11.06
CA VAL A 106 -0.79 -25.68 -12.53
C VAL A 106 -0.03 -24.40 -12.90
N HIS A 107 1.21 -24.58 -13.37
CA HIS A 107 1.95 -23.55 -14.08
C HIS A 107 1.31 -23.37 -15.46
N LEU A 108 0.64 -22.23 -15.69
CA LEU A 108 0.23 -21.81 -17.03
C LEU A 108 1.39 -21.03 -17.67
N HIS A 109 2.16 -21.72 -18.52
CA HIS A 109 2.94 -21.07 -19.57
C HIS A 109 2.01 -20.89 -20.79
N ALA A 110 1.75 -19.65 -21.18
CA ALA A 110 1.11 -19.34 -22.46
C ALA A 110 2.15 -19.54 -23.58
N ALA A 111 1.79 -20.33 -24.59
CA ALA A 111 2.46 -20.43 -25.87
C ALA A 111 1.96 -19.34 -26.83
#